data_AF-A0A6G9YS70-F1
#
_entry.id   AF-A0A6G9YS70-F1
#
_cell.length_a   1.000
_cell.length_b   1.000
_cell.length_c   1.000
_cell.angle_alpha   90.00
_cell.angle_beta   90.00
_cell.angle_gamma   90.00
#
_symmetry.space_group_name_H-M   'P 1'
#
loop_
_entity.id
_entity.type
_entity.pdbx_description
1 polymer ?
#
loop_
_entity_poly.entity_id
_entity_poly.type
_entity_poly.pdbx_seq_one_letter_code
_entity_poly.pdbx_strand_id
1 'polypeptide(L)'
;MPKPKTVVIDRPYVPLEKKPLPAGRPRSWYVTHNRRLKAMRLAIALLDSGVYRASQADNEKIRRTAELVGIRPPSNTTCRLVRDMMRTRR
;
A
#
# COMPACT_ATOMS: atom_id res chain seq x y z
N MET A 1 26.40 -12.30 17.84
CA MET A 1 25.42 -11.35 17.23
C MET A 1 24.20 -11.31 18.12
N PRO A 2 23.70 -10.12 18.54
CA PRO A 2 22.47 -10.06 19.34
C PRO A 2 21.29 -10.56 18.50
N LYS A 3 20.47 -11.44 19.07
CA LYS A 3 19.20 -11.88 18.43
C LYS A 3 18.33 -10.65 18.18
N PRO A 4 17.77 -10.45 16.97
CA PRO A 4 16.84 -9.36 16.74
C PRO A 4 15.64 -9.55 17.67
N LYS A 5 15.31 -8.53 18.46
CA LYS A 5 14.09 -8.53 19.26
C LYS A 5 12.92 -8.59 18.31
N THR A 6 12.08 -9.62 18.44
CA THR A 6 10.83 -9.73 17.69
C THR A 6 9.95 -8.56 18.10
N VAL A 7 9.85 -7.54 17.24
CA VAL A 7 8.93 -6.42 17.46
C VAL A 7 7.55 -6.93 17.05
N VAL A 8 6.67 -7.11 18.02
CA VAL A 8 5.26 -7.37 17.74
C VAL A 8 4.71 -6.11 17.06
N ILE A 9 4.05 -6.27 15.91
CA ILE A 9 3.37 -5.16 15.23
C ILE A 9 2.02 -4.98 15.95
N ASP A 10 2.06 -4.48 17.18
CA ASP A 10 0.90 -4.26 18.06
C ASP A 10 0.35 -2.83 17.99
N ARG A 11 1.10 -1.92 17.36
CA ARG A 11 0.77 -0.50 17.20
C ARG A 11 0.66 -0.12 15.73
N PRO A 12 -0.11 0.94 15.40
CA PRO A 12 -0.11 1.52 14.06
C PRO A 12 1.32 1.85 13.64
N TYR A 13 1.71 1.37 12.46
CA TYR A 13 3.06 1.57 11.94
C TYR A 13 3.34 3.05 11.70
N VAL A 14 4.40 3.59 12.32
CA VAL A 14 4.86 4.94 12.07
C VAL A 14 5.49 5.01 10.67
N PRO A 15 5.03 5.88 9.76
CA PRO A 15 5.60 5.98 8.43
C PRO A 15 7.09 6.32 8.47
N LEU A 16 7.89 5.60 7.67
CA LEU A 16 9.31 5.92 7.49
C LEU A 16 9.48 7.34 6.93
N GLU A 17 10.57 7.99 7.32
CA GLU A 17 11.02 9.21 6.68
C GLU A 17 11.22 8.98 5.19
N LYS A 18 10.59 9.84 4.38
CA LYS A 18 10.59 9.70 2.93
C LYS A 18 11.94 10.13 2.37
N LYS A 19 12.74 9.16 1.94
CA LYS A 19 13.95 9.44 1.17
C LYS A 19 13.61 9.95 -0.24
N PRO A 20 14.41 10.89 -0.78
CA PRO A 20 14.23 11.35 -2.16
C PRO A 20 14.44 10.20 -3.14
N LEU A 21 13.66 10.19 -4.22
CA LEU A 21 13.85 9.23 -5.31
C LEU A 21 15.11 9.60 -6.11
N PRO A 22 15.86 8.61 -6.65
CA PRO A 22 17.09 8.89 -7.40
C PRO A 22 16.78 9.73 -8.62
N ALA A 23 17.62 10.73 -8.92
CA ALA A 23 17.50 11.56 -10.13
C ALA A 23 17.85 10.79 -11.42
N GLY A 24 17.51 11.35 -12.58
CA GLY A 24 17.91 10.83 -13.90
C GLY A 24 17.15 9.60 -14.40
N ARG A 25 16.04 9.20 -13.76
CA ARG A 25 15.19 8.10 -14.25
C ARG A 25 14.11 8.61 -15.22
N PRO A 26 13.61 7.77 -16.13
CA PRO A 26 12.45 8.11 -16.94
C PRO A 26 11.22 8.42 -16.08
N ARG A 27 10.34 9.34 -16.52
CA ARG A 27 9.09 9.69 -15.81
C ARG A 27 8.25 8.46 -15.44
N SER A 28 8.17 7.48 -16.34
CA SER A 28 7.42 6.23 -16.16
C SER A 28 7.90 5.44 -14.94
N TRP A 29 9.20 5.46 -14.64
CA TRP A 29 9.77 4.79 -13.48
C TRP A 29 9.23 5.40 -12.17
N TYR A 30 9.26 6.73 -12.04
CA TYR A 30 8.73 7.41 -10.87
C TYR A 30 7.23 7.22 -10.71
N VAL A 31 6.47 7.25 -11.81
CA VAL A 31 5.02 7.01 -11.80
C VAL A 31 4.71 5.60 -11.29
N THR A 32 5.41 4.58 -11.80
CA THR A 32 5.23 3.19 -11.37
C THR A 32 5.62 3.01 -9.90
N HIS A 33 6.76 3.59 -9.49
CA HIS A 33 7.21 3.53 -8.10
C HIS A 33 6.19 4.16 -7.14
N ASN A 34 5.72 5.39 -7.43
CA ASN A 34 4.74 6.08 -6.59
C ASN A 34 3.37 5.38 -6.60
N ARG A 35 2.94 4.79 -7.72
CA ARG A 35 1.74 3.94 -7.77
C ARG A 35 1.88 2.72 -6.87
N ARG A 36 3.05 2.07 -6.87
CA ARG A 36 3.33 0.94 -5.99
C ARG A 36 3.29 1.35 -4.52
N LEU A 37 3.92 2.47 -4.15
CA LEU A 37 3.85 3.01 -2.78
C LEU A 37 2.41 3.35 -2.37
N LYS A 38 1.64 3.97 -3.25
CA LYS A 38 0.22 4.27 -2.99
C LYS A 38 -0.59 2.97 -2.80
N ALA A 39 -0.39 1.98 -3.66
CA ALA A 39 -1.08 0.70 -3.57
C ALA A 39 -0.74 -0.05 -2.28
N MET A 40 0.52 -0.08 -1.86
CA MET A 40 0.93 -0.72 -0.60
C MET A 40 0.27 -0.07 0.62
N ARG A 41 0.23 1.26 0.69
CA ARG A 41 -0.44 1.98 1.78
C ARG A 41 -1.93 1.64 1.86
N LEU A 42 -2.61 1.57 0.72
CA LEU A 42 -4.03 1.18 0.68
C LEU A 42 -4.24 -0.30 1.03
N ALA A 43 -3.35 -1.20 0.61
CA ALA A 43 -3.42 -2.61 0.96
C ALA A 43 -3.30 -2.82 2.48
N ILE A 44 -2.36 -2.12 3.14
CA ILE A 44 -2.22 -2.12 4.60
C ILE A 44 -3.50 -1.59 5.25
N ALA A 45 -3.97 -0.40 4.85
CA ALA A 45 -5.19 0.19 5.40
C ALA A 45 -6.43 -0.72 5.26
N LEU A 46 -6.55 -1.42 4.13
CA LEU A 46 -7.61 -2.40 3.91
C LEU A 46 -7.51 -3.56 4.89
N LEU A 47 -6.32 -4.15 5.04
CA LEU A 47 -6.08 -5.24 5.98
C LEU A 47 -6.39 -4.82 7.42
N ASP A 48 -5.91 -3.64 7.83
CA ASP A 48 -6.16 -3.07 9.17
C ASP A 48 -7.65 -2.79 9.41
N SER A 49 -8.41 -2.48 8.36
CA SER A 49 -9.86 -2.26 8.41
C SER A 49 -10.71 -3.55 8.33
N GLY A 50 -10.08 -4.74 8.29
CA GLY A 50 -10.78 -6.03 8.24
C GLY A 50 -11.09 -6.56 6.85
N VAL A 51 -10.44 -6.03 5.80
CA VAL A 51 -10.51 -6.59 4.44
C VAL A 51 -9.37 -7.57 4.24
N TYR A 52 -9.64 -8.86 4.46
CA TYR A 52 -8.59 -9.88 4.51
C TYR A 52 -8.20 -10.48 3.16
N ARG A 53 -9.06 -10.36 2.14
CA ARG A 53 -8.85 -11.01 0.82
C ARG A 53 -9.00 -10.02 -0.32
N ALA A 54 -8.22 -10.23 -1.39
CA ALA A 54 -8.30 -9.42 -2.60
C ALA A 54 -9.70 -9.41 -3.25
N SER A 55 -10.49 -10.47 -3.09
CA SER A 55 -11.88 -10.55 -3.58
C SER A 55 -12.84 -9.62 -2.85
N GLN A 56 -12.52 -9.21 -1.61
CA GLN A 56 -13.34 -8.28 -0.82
C GLN A 56 -13.02 -6.80 -1.12
N ALA A 57 -11.93 -6.54 -1.85
CA ALA A 57 -11.41 -5.20 -2.15
C ALA A 57 -11.84 -4.74 -3.56
N ASP A 58 -13.13 -4.54 -3.79
CA ASP A 58 -13.62 -3.94 -5.05
C ASP A 58 -13.15 -2.46 -5.23
N ASN A 59 -13.40 -1.87 -6.39
CA ASN A 59 -12.85 -0.53 -6.69
C ASN A 59 -13.48 0.55 -5.80
N GLU A 60 -14.75 0.39 -5.44
CA GLU A 60 -15.48 1.33 -4.60
C GLU A 60 -14.93 1.31 -3.18
N LYS A 61 -14.77 0.12 -2.60
CA LYS A 61 -14.19 -0.08 -1.27
C LYS A 61 -12.75 0.45 -1.18
N ILE A 62 -11.93 0.20 -2.20
CA ILE A 62 -10.57 0.75 -2.26
C ILE A 62 -10.60 2.29 -2.27
N ARG A 63 -11.51 2.91 -3.04
CA ARG A 63 -11.62 4.38 -3.11
C ARG A 63 -12.16 4.98 -1.81
N ARG A 64 -13.17 4.36 -1.21
CA ARG A 64 -13.70 4.74 0.10
C ARG A 64 -12.62 4.63 1.19
N THR A 65 -11.85 3.55 1.18
CA THR A 65 -10.73 3.40 2.13
C THR A 65 -9.69 4.49 1.91
N ALA A 66 -9.39 4.84 0.66
CA ALA A 66 -8.48 5.93 0.34
C ALA A 66 -8.97 7.28 0.90
N GLU A 67 -10.26 7.56 0.83
CA GLU A 67 -10.88 8.74 1.43
C GLU A 67 -10.73 8.75 2.95
N LEU A 68 -11.04 7.62 3.62
CA LEU A 68 -10.91 7.48 5.08
C LEU A 68 -9.48 7.76 5.59
N VAL A 69 -8.46 7.38 4.82
CA VAL A 69 -7.04 7.60 5.19
C VAL A 69 -6.43 8.86 4.55
N GLY A 70 -7.24 9.73 3.94
CA GLY A 70 -6.77 10.99 3.35
C GLY A 70 -5.88 10.84 2.11
N ILE A 71 -5.94 9.70 1.41
CA ILE A 71 -5.20 9.45 0.17
C ILE A 71 -6.06 9.84 -1.04
N ARG A 72 -5.51 10.69 -1.93
CA ARG A 72 -6.17 11.05 -3.19
C ARG A 72 -6.64 9.80 -3.97
N PRO A 73 -7.89 9.80 -4.50
CA PRO A 73 -8.52 8.64 -5.13
C PRO A 73 -7.60 7.86 -6.10
N PRO A 74 -7.50 6.53 -5.95
CA PRO A 74 -6.69 5.69 -6.83
C PRO A 74 -7.34 5.49 -8.20
N SER A 75 -6.49 5.39 -9.23
CA SER A 75 -6.91 4.97 -10.58
C SER A 75 -7.25 3.48 -10.61
N ASN A 76 -7.97 3.02 -11.65
CA ASN A 76 -8.27 1.60 -11.85
C ASN A 76 -7.00 0.72 -11.89
N THR A 77 -5.91 1.22 -12.50
CA THR A 77 -4.60 0.56 -12.48
C THR A 77 -4.07 0.40 -11.06
N THR A 78 -4.23 1.42 -10.22
CA THR A 78 -3.78 1.37 -8.81
C THR A 78 -4.64 0.41 -8.00
N CYS A 79 -5.97 0.39 -8.21
CA CYS A 79 -6.85 -0.57 -7.55
C CYS A 79 -6.50 -2.02 -7.91
N ARG A 80 -6.10 -2.28 -9.16
CA ARG A 80 -5.59 -3.61 -9.57
C ARG A 80 -4.32 -3.97 -8.80
N LEU A 81 -3.35 -3.06 -8.73
CA LEU A 81 -2.12 -3.27 -7.96
C LEU A 81 -2.39 -3.54 -6.48
N VAL A 82 -3.37 -2.87 -5.86
CA VAL A 82 -3.79 -3.14 -4.48
C VAL A 82 -4.22 -4.61 -4.34
N ARG A 83 -5.12 -5.08 -5.23
CA ARG A 83 -5.57 -6.47 -5.20
C ARG A 83 -4.42 -7.46 -5.44
N ASP A 84 -3.52 -7.14 -6.37
CA ASP A 84 -2.37 -8.00 -6.67
C ASP A 84 -1.45 -8.16 -5.44
N MET A 85 -1.30 -7.11 -4.62
CA MET A 85 -0.54 -7.16 -3.37
C MET A 85 -1.25 -7.95 -2.27
N MET A 86 -2.59 -7.91 -2.22
CA MET A 86 -3.38 -8.65 -1.23
C MET A 86 -3.56 -10.14 -1.58
N ARG A 87 -3.20 -10.56 -2.80
CA ARG A 87 -3.28 -11.97 -3.18
C ARG A 87 -2.15 -12.74 -2.51
N THR A 88 -2.51 -13.61 -1.59
CA THR A 88 -1.61 -14.69 -1.15
C THR A 88 -1.37 -15.60 -2.34
N ARG A 89 -0.12 -15.67 -2.82
CA ARG A 89 0.28 -16.72 -3.76
C ARG A 89 0.37 -18.01 -2.94
N ARG A 90 -0.46 -18.99 -3.27
CA ARG A 90 -0.31 -20.35 -2.76
C ARG A 90 0.80 -21.05 -3.52
#